data_AF-A0A662V006-F1
#
_entry.id   AF-A0A662V006-F1
#
_cell.length_a   1.000
_cell.length_b   1.000
_cell.length_c   1.000
_cell.angle_alpha   90.00
_cell.angle_beta   90.00
_cell.angle_gamma   90.00
#
_symmetry.space_group_name_H-M   'P 1'
#
loop_
_entity.id
_entity.type
_entity.pdbx_description
1 polymer ?
#
loop_
_entity_poly.entity_id
_entity_poly.type
_entity_poly.pdbx_seq_one_letter_code
_entity_poly.pdbx_strand_id
1 'polypeptide(L)'
;MPRYWLKKCPVCGREFQAPGPMFKYCSEKCRKEARRWQQKKYRRNRKRRGRDYSLKPKPGDRCKICGYDIIYALEYSHEVEAFLCANCHRLYHPGSYKRATLVSRFAYPVKLSGMIYIPGPDLWPERCYLCRQKFTEDIWELHHIIPRKHGGESLGNRNIVIICANCHRILTRANNIINEFLEEFLKSENNPYRKYIDTVKKLDQESNIVKLNIMLRFYDYLSDNWSKVLEIVRESVY
;
A
#
# COMPACT_ATOMS: atom_id res chain seq x y z
N MET A 1 -8.30 -44.53 7.16
CA MET A 1 -7.48 -44.20 8.35
C MET A 1 -6.62 -42.99 8.05
N PRO A 2 -6.60 -41.96 8.91
CA PRO A 2 -5.73 -40.79 8.69
C PRO A 2 -4.26 -41.20 8.77
N ARG A 3 -3.51 -40.97 7.68
CA ARG A 3 -2.05 -41.15 7.67
C ARG A 3 -1.40 -40.03 8.45
N TYR A 4 -0.76 -40.35 9.57
CA TYR A 4 0.05 -39.41 10.35
C TYR A 4 1.53 -39.59 10.02
N TRP A 5 2.32 -38.54 10.23
CA TRP A 5 3.76 -38.54 10.05
C TRP A 5 4.44 -38.38 11.40
N LEU A 6 5.20 -39.37 11.87
CA LEU A 6 6.01 -39.23 13.07
C LEU A 6 7.20 -38.30 12.77
N LYS A 7 7.34 -37.24 13.57
CA LYS A 7 8.38 -36.22 13.39
C LYS A 7 8.92 -35.76 14.73
N LYS A 8 10.17 -35.29 14.73
CA LYS A 8 10.81 -34.65 15.89
C LYS A 8 10.70 -33.13 15.80
N CYS A 9 10.20 -32.50 16.86
CA CYS A 9 10.06 -31.05 16.90
C CYS A 9 11.44 -30.36 16.97
N PRO A 10 11.79 -29.43 16.05
CA PRO A 10 13.09 -28.75 16.07
C PRO A 10 13.32 -27.83 17.27
N VAL A 11 12.28 -27.50 18.04
CA VAL A 11 12.36 -26.57 19.18
C VAL A 11 12.55 -27.31 20.50
N CYS A 12 11.74 -28.33 20.75
CA CYS A 12 11.74 -29.05 22.03
C CYS A 12 12.24 -30.49 21.95
N GLY A 13 12.55 -30.99 20.75
CA GLY A 13 13.06 -32.35 20.53
C GLY A 13 12.05 -33.48 20.71
N ARG A 14 10.79 -33.21 21.09
CA ARG A 14 9.76 -34.25 21.27
C ARG A 14 9.27 -34.80 19.93
N GLU A 15 8.98 -36.09 19.92
CA GLU A 15 8.29 -36.75 18.81
C GLU A 15 6.79 -36.44 18.85
N PHE A 16 6.18 -36.26 17.68
CA PHE A 16 4.75 -36.00 17.56
C PHE A 16 4.19 -36.53 16.25
N GLN A 17 2.90 -36.86 16.26
CA GLN A 17 2.15 -37.23 15.06
C GLN A 17 1.68 -35.98 14.32
N ALA A 18 2.27 -35.72 13.16
CA ALA A 18 1.91 -34.60 12.31
C ALA A 18 0.75 -34.96 11.36
N PRO A 19 -0.28 -34.09 11.23
CA PRO A 19 -1.37 -34.29 10.27
C PRO A 19 -0.91 -34.25 8.80
N GLY A 20 0.30 -33.75 8.53
CA GLY A 20 0.82 -33.67 7.17
C GLY A 20 2.32 -33.33 7.07
N PRO A 21 2.88 -33.41 5.85
CA PRO A 21 4.31 -33.20 5.60
C PRO A 21 4.77 -31.77 5.90
N MET A 22 3.87 -30.77 5.86
CA MET A 22 4.21 -29.36 6.12
C MET A 22 4.28 -28.99 7.60
N PHE A 23 3.76 -29.82 8.51
CA PHE A 23 3.81 -29.55 9.95
C PHE A 23 5.22 -29.81 10.48
N LYS A 24 5.83 -28.77 11.08
CA LYS A 24 7.21 -28.79 11.59
C LYS A 24 7.29 -28.80 13.12
N TYR A 25 6.23 -28.41 13.82
CA TYR A 25 6.27 -28.17 15.26
C TYR A 25 5.16 -28.96 15.96
N CYS A 26 5.47 -29.51 17.14
CA CYS A 26 4.53 -30.32 17.92
C CYS A 26 3.42 -29.49 18.59
N SER A 27 3.57 -28.17 18.67
CA SER A 27 2.62 -27.28 19.34
C SER A 27 2.71 -25.85 18.82
N GLU A 28 1.65 -25.08 19.07
CA GLU A 28 1.62 -23.64 18.77
C GLU A 28 2.72 -22.87 19.51
N LYS A 29 3.02 -23.26 20.75
CA LYS A 29 4.10 -22.68 21.55
C LYS A 29 5.44 -22.82 20.85
N CYS A 30 5.79 -24.03 20.40
CA CYS A 30 7.02 -24.29 19.64
C CYS A 30 7.05 -23.52 18.31
N ARG A 31 5.93 -23.44 17.60
CA ARG A 31 5.82 -22.66 16.35
C ARG A 31 6.11 -21.17 16.58
N LYS A 32 5.52 -20.58 17.63
CA LYS A 32 5.75 -19.18 18.01
C LYS A 32 7.20 -18.93 18.43
N GLU A 33 7.79 -19.86 19.18
CA GLU A 33 9.19 -19.78 19.63
C GLU A 33 10.17 -19.84 18.46
N ALA A 34 10.01 -20.80 17.53
CA ALA A 34 10.81 -20.88 16.32
C ALA A 34 10.71 -19.59 15.48
N ARG A 35 9.50 -19.04 15.34
CA ARG A 35 9.28 -17.76 14.66
C ARG A 35 10.04 -16.61 15.33
N ARG A 36 10.03 -16.53 16.66
CA ARG A 36 10.79 -15.52 17.43
C ARG A 36 12.30 -15.68 17.22
N TRP A 37 12.82 -16.91 17.25
CA TRP A 37 14.23 -17.19 17.00
C TRP A 37 14.66 -16.79 15.59
N GLN A 38 13.88 -17.17 14.57
CA GLN A 38 14.13 -16.77 13.17
C GLN A 38 14.10 -15.26 13.00
N GLN A 39 13.13 -14.55 13.61
CA GLN A 39 13.08 -13.09 13.59
C GLN A 39 14.31 -12.45 14.25
N LYS A 40 14.77 -12.97 15.40
CA LYS A 40 16.01 -12.51 16.05
C LYS A 40 17.23 -12.75 15.15
N LYS A 41 17.36 -13.93 14.54
CA LYS A 41 18.45 -14.25 13.60
C LYS A 41 18.43 -13.33 12.39
N TYR A 42 17.25 -13.09 11.80
CA TYR A 42 17.08 -12.16 10.69
C TYR A 42 17.47 -10.73 11.08
N ARG A 43 17.02 -10.22 12.24
CA ARG A 43 17.41 -8.91 12.76
C ARG A 43 18.93 -8.81 12.96
N ARG A 44 19.56 -9.81 13.61
CA ARG A 44 21.03 -9.87 13.78
C ARG A 44 21.77 -9.83 12.44
N ASN A 45 21.31 -10.61 11.46
CA ASN A 45 21.89 -10.62 10.13
C ASN A 45 21.71 -9.28 9.40
N ARG A 46 20.59 -8.59 9.60
CA ARG A 46 20.41 -7.22 9.10
C ARG A 46 21.40 -6.25 9.75
N LYS A 47 21.56 -6.29 11.08
CA LYS A 47 22.56 -5.49 11.81
C LYS A 47 23.97 -5.71 11.27
N ARG A 48 24.36 -6.97 11.14
CA ARG A 48 25.70 -7.36 10.64
C ARG A 48 25.98 -6.83 9.24
N ARG A 49 24.95 -6.65 8.41
CA ARG A 49 25.05 -6.07 7.05
C ARG A 49 24.96 -4.54 7.05
N GLY A 50 24.93 -3.87 8.20
CA GLY A 50 24.68 -2.43 8.31
C GLY A 50 23.25 -2.00 7.96
N ARG A 51 22.32 -2.95 7.73
CA ARG A 51 20.94 -2.69 7.28
C ARG A 51 19.93 -2.65 8.43
N ASP A 52 20.37 -2.30 9.64
CA ASP A 52 19.51 -2.28 10.84
C ASP A 52 18.49 -1.14 10.79
N TYR A 53 18.88 -0.01 10.20
CA TYR A 53 18.05 1.17 10.05
C TYR A 53 18.08 1.66 8.61
N SER A 54 16.91 1.78 7.98
CA SER A 54 16.79 2.61 6.78
C SER A 54 16.76 4.06 7.23
N LEU A 55 17.59 4.92 6.64
CA LEU A 55 17.54 6.35 6.92
C LEU A 55 16.12 6.87 6.66
N LYS A 56 15.69 7.83 7.49
CA LYS A 56 14.44 8.54 7.29
C LYS A 56 14.70 9.78 6.44
N PRO A 57 13.88 10.06 5.42
CA PRO A 57 14.03 11.25 4.61
C PRO A 57 13.78 12.50 5.45
N LYS A 58 14.49 13.59 5.14
CA LYS A 58 14.48 14.89 5.79
C LYS A 58 14.05 16.00 4.81
N PRO A 59 13.63 17.18 5.32
CA PRO A 59 13.46 18.38 4.50
C PRO A 59 14.65 18.57 3.54
N GLY A 60 14.37 18.75 2.25
CA GLY A 60 15.38 18.93 1.20
C GLY A 60 15.93 17.66 0.56
N ASP A 61 15.67 16.46 1.11
CA ASP A 61 16.05 15.21 0.44
C ASP A 61 15.27 15.03 -0.87
N ARG A 62 15.93 14.41 -1.87
CA ARG A 62 15.35 14.16 -3.20
C ARG A 62 15.68 12.77 -3.69
N CYS A 63 14.87 12.26 -4.61
CA CYS A 63 15.15 11.02 -5.33
C CYS A 63 16.45 11.18 -6.13
N LYS A 64 17.43 10.31 -5.89
CA LYS A 64 18.72 10.32 -6.62
C LYS A 64 18.59 10.09 -8.13
N ILE A 65 17.53 9.41 -8.58
CA ILE A 65 17.32 9.07 -10.00
C ILE A 65 16.56 10.17 -10.74
N CYS A 66 15.41 10.62 -10.22
CA CYS A 66 14.50 11.51 -10.95
C CYS A 66 14.30 12.89 -10.29
N GLY A 67 14.97 13.19 -9.18
CA GLY A 67 14.88 14.47 -8.49
C GLY A 67 13.57 14.72 -7.71
N TYR A 68 12.61 13.79 -7.73
CA TYR A 68 11.34 13.92 -6.98
C TYR A 68 11.60 14.17 -5.49
N ASP A 69 10.93 15.17 -4.92
CA ASP A 69 11.33 15.85 -3.68
C ASP A 69 10.31 15.75 -2.54
N ILE A 70 9.22 15.01 -2.74
CA ILE A 70 8.21 14.83 -1.70
C ILE A 70 8.62 13.71 -0.74
N ILE A 71 8.99 14.11 0.46
CA ILE A 71 9.56 13.26 1.54
C ILE A 71 8.67 12.07 1.88
N TYR A 72 7.35 12.25 1.87
CA TYR A 72 6.40 11.17 2.13
C TYR A 72 6.50 10.04 1.08
N ALA A 73 6.93 10.34 -0.14
CA ALA A 73 7.14 9.35 -1.20
C ALA A 73 8.58 8.80 -1.25
N LEU A 74 9.52 9.32 -0.43
CA LEU A 74 10.90 8.86 -0.45
C LEU A 74 11.11 7.60 0.41
N GLU A 75 11.99 6.73 -0.08
CA GLU A 75 12.42 5.49 0.57
C GLU A 75 13.93 5.33 0.41
N TYR A 76 14.64 5.01 1.50
CA TYR A 76 16.07 4.74 1.43
C TYR A 76 16.33 3.36 0.83
N SER A 77 17.03 3.30 -0.30
CA SER A 77 17.52 2.06 -0.89
C SER A 77 18.92 1.75 -0.38
N HIS A 78 19.10 0.54 0.15
CA HIS A 78 20.41 0.05 0.62
C HIS A 78 21.33 -0.37 -0.55
N GLU A 79 20.78 -0.49 -1.74
CA GLU A 79 21.49 -0.91 -2.95
C GLU A 79 22.04 0.27 -3.73
N VAL A 80 21.38 1.43 -3.64
CA VAL A 80 21.81 2.69 -4.26
C VAL A 80 22.45 3.64 -3.23
N GLU A 81 22.39 3.28 -1.94
CA GLU A 81 22.85 4.05 -0.79
C GLU A 81 22.32 5.50 -0.81
N ALA A 82 21.05 5.66 -1.17
CA ALA A 82 20.42 6.97 -1.33
C ALA A 82 18.88 6.87 -1.21
N PHE A 83 18.23 8.03 -1.12
CA PHE A 83 16.78 8.12 -1.24
C PHE A 83 16.34 8.00 -2.70
N LEU A 84 15.31 7.18 -2.91
CA LEU A 84 14.58 7.07 -4.16
C LEU A 84 13.11 7.39 -3.88
N CYS A 85 12.41 8.02 -4.82
CA CYS A 85 10.95 8.08 -4.75
C CYS A 85 10.37 6.67 -4.92
N ALA A 86 9.16 6.44 -4.42
CA ALA A 86 8.53 5.14 -4.46
C ALA A 86 8.46 4.56 -5.88
N ASN A 87 8.20 5.35 -6.93
CA ASN A 87 8.25 4.88 -8.32
C ASN A 87 9.64 4.32 -8.69
N CYS A 88 10.71 5.11 -8.52
CA CYS A 88 12.07 4.67 -8.80
C CYS A 88 12.53 3.51 -7.91
N HIS A 89 12.12 3.51 -6.64
CA HIS A 89 12.41 2.44 -5.71
C HIS A 89 11.73 1.14 -6.15
N ARG A 90 10.53 1.19 -6.75
CA ARG A 90 9.84 0.01 -7.28
C ARG A 90 10.49 -0.55 -8.54
N LEU A 91 11.01 0.32 -9.41
CA LEU A 91 11.81 -0.09 -10.58
C LEU A 91 13.04 -0.89 -10.14
N TYR A 92 13.75 -0.38 -9.14
CA TYR A 92 14.97 -1.04 -8.63
C TYR A 92 14.66 -2.28 -7.78
N HIS A 93 13.52 -2.26 -7.05
CA HIS A 93 13.07 -3.33 -6.16
C HIS A 93 11.66 -3.81 -6.54
N PRO A 94 11.51 -4.56 -7.65
CA PRO A 94 10.20 -5.05 -8.09
C PRO A 94 9.51 -5.91 -7.00
N GLY A 95 10.30 -6.46 -6.07
CA GLY A 95 9.82 -7.29 -4.98
C GLY A 95 9.40 -8.67 -5.46
N SER A 96 8.85 -9.49 -4.56
CA SER A 96 8.30 -10.80 -4.92
C SER A 96 6.98 -10.61 -5.69
N TYR A 97 6.99 -10.78 -7.02
CA TYR A 97 5.93 -11.15 -8.01
C TYR A 97 4.43 -10.84 -7.81
N LYS A 98 3.95 -10.45 -6.63
CA LYS A 98 2.55 -10.14 -6.30
C LYS A 98 2.16 -8.69 -6.59
N ARG A 99 3.05 -7.92 -7.22
CA ARG A 99 2.75 -6.58 -7.71
C ARG A 99 2.43 -6.74 -9.18
N ALA A 100 1.29 -6.21 -9.61
CA ALA A 100 0.87 -6.26 -11.00
C ALA A 100 1.92 -5.53 -11.84
N THR A 101 2.78 -6.33 -12.47
CA THR A 101 3.84 -5.90 -13.39
C THR A 101 3.57 -6.68 -14.67
N LEU A 102 3.76 -6.07 -15.83
CA LEU A 102 3.53 -6.70 -17.14
C LEU A 102 4.25 -8.06 -17.31
N VAL A 103 5.33 -8.28 -16.55
CA VAL A 103 6.29 -9.38 -16.79
C VAL A 103 5.84 -10.73 -16.23
N SER A 104 4.68 -10.83 -15.61
CA SER A 104 4.14 -12.15 -15.29
C SER A 104 3.55 -12.80 -16.53
N ARG A 105 4.41 -13.43 -17.34
CA ARG A 105 4.07 -14.31 -18.48
C ARG A 105 3.07 -15.43 -18.14
N PHE A 106 2.67 -15.58 -16.86
CA PHE A 106 1.74 -16.60 -16.37
C PHE A 106 0.70 -16.10 -15.33
N ALA A 107 0.53 -14.79 -15.09
CA ALA A 107 -0.48 -14.32 -14.14
C ALA A 107 -1.74 -13.84 -14.86
N TYR A 108 -2.84 -14.51 -14.51
CA TYR A 108 -4.24 -14.11 -14.66
C TYR A 108 -4.48 -12.62 -14.99
N PRO A 109 -5.37 -12.31 -15.97
CA PRO A 109 -5.75 -10.93 -16.23
C PRO A 109 -6.25 -10.31 -14.93
N VAL A 110 -5.61 -9.23 -14.49
CA VAL A 110 -6.11 -8.47 -13.35
C VAL A 110 -7.53 -8.08 -13.72
N LYS A 111 -8.52 -8.52 -12.94
CA LYS A 111 -9.92 -8.13 -13.15
C LYS A 111 -10.03 -6.64 -12.80
N LEU A 112 -9.80 -5.77 -13.79
CA LEU A 112 -9.96 -4.31 -13.67
C LEU A 112 -11.44 -3.89 -13.57
N SER A 113 -12.36 -4.82 -13.87
CA SER A 113 -13.80 -4.59 -13.77
C SER A 113 -14.19 -4.08 -12.37
N GLY A 114 -14.84 -2.91 -12.36
CA GLY A 114 -15.28 -2.21 -11.15
C GLY A 114 -14.22 -1.31 -10.51
N MET A 115 -12.95 -1.38 -10.90
CA MET A 115 -11.90 -0.50 -10.36
C MET A 115 -11.95 0.89 -11.03
N ILE A 116 -11.41 1.89 -10.34
CA ILE A 116 -11.28 3.26 -10.85
C ILE A 116 -9.87 3.48 -11.38
N TYR A 117 -9.77 3.90 -12.63
CA TYR A 117 -8.51 4.21 -13.29
C TYR A 117 -8.75 5.06 -14.54
N ILE A 118 -7.68 5.60 -15.10
CA ILE A 118 -7.70 6.29 -16.40
C ILE A 118 -7.33 5.26 -17.47
N PRO A 119 -8.27 4.84 -18.34
CA PRO A 119 -8.00 3.83 -19.35
C PRO A 119 -7.15 4.39 -20.50
N GLY A 120 -6.22 3.59 -20.98
CA GLY A 120 -5.53 3.76 -22.26
C GLY A 120 -6.22 2.98 -23.39
N PRO A 121 -5.57 2.87 -24.58
CA PRO A 121 -6.14 2.26 -25.79
C PRO A 121 -6.73 0.85 -25.61
N ASP A 122 -6.14 0.04 -24.72
CA ASP A 122 -6.54 -1.35 -24.48
C ASP A 122 -7.33 -1.55 -23.16
N LEU A 123 -7.93 -0.48 -22.63
CA LEU A 123 -8.54 -0.43 -21.28
C LEU A 123 -7.54 -0.74 -20.15
N TRP A 124 -6.24 -0.65 -20.41
CA TRP A 124 -5.22 -0.76 -19.37
C TRP A 124 -5.04 0.58 -18.65
N PRO A 125 -4.63 0.57 -17.37
CA PRO A 125 -4.31 1.80 -16.67
C PRO A 125 -3.09 2.45 -17.32
N GLU A 126 -3.28 3.57 -18.01
CA GLU A 126 -2.16 4.29 -18.66
C GLU A 126 -1.56 5.34 -17.73
N ARG A 127 -2.42 5.93 -16.88
CA ARG A 127 -2.08 7.08 -16.05
C ARG A 127 -2.53 6.87 -14.62
N CYS A 128 -1.77 7.42 -13.69
CA CYS A 128 -2.15 7.48 -12.28
C CYS A 128 -3.46 8.24 -12.14
N TYR A 129 -4.44 7.66 -11.43
CA TYR A 129 -5.73 8.32 -11.23
C TYR A 129 -5.56 9.72 -10.64
N LEU A 130 -4.73 9.89 -9.61
CA LEU A 130 -4.55 11.16 -8.91
C LEU A 130 -3.69 12.18 -9.68
N CYS A 131 -2.42 11.88 -9.96
CA CYS A 131 -1.52 12.86 -10.57
C CYS A 131 -1.61 12.95 -12.10
N ARG A 132 -2.42 12.10 -12.75
CA ARG A 132 -2.61 12.04 -14.21
C ARG A 132 -1.34 11.77 -15.04
N GLN A 133 -0.19 11.58 -14.41
CA GLN A 133 1.07 11.22 -15.06
C GLN A 133 0.99 9.78 -15.56
N LYS A 134 1.63 9.53 -16.72
CA LYS A 134 1.78 8.18 -17.27
C LYS A 134 2.53 7.30 -16.26
N PHE A 135 2.13 6.03 -16.17
CA PHE A 135 2.90 5.08 -15.41
C PHE A 135 4.26 4.85 -16.07
N THR A 136 5.30 4.76 -15.26
CA THR A 136 6.63 4.34 -15.72
C THR A 136 6.68 2.82 -15.67
N GLU A 137 6.91 2.17 -16.81
CA GLU A 137 7.09 0.71 -16.92
C GLU A 137 5.96 -0.11 -16.25
N ASP A 138 4.72 0.38 -16.37
CA ASP A 138 3.51 -0.27 -15.86
C ASP A 138 3.52 -0.54 -14.35
N ILE A 139 4.26 0.29 -13.60
CA ILE A 139 4.25 0.26 -12.13
C ILE A 139 3.07 1.09 -11.64
N TRP A 140 2.03 0.38 -11.21
CA TRP A 140 0.89 0.94 -10.51
C TRP A 140 0.56 0.12 -9.26
N GLU A 141 -0.11 0.76 -8.32
CA GLU A 141 -0.50 0.19 -7.03
C GLU A 141 -2.03 0.18 -6.93
N LEU A 142 -2.57 -0.89 -6.32
CA LEU A 142 -3.99 -0.98 -5.99
C LEU A 142 -4.23 -0.34 -4.63
N HIS A 143 -4.93 0.78 -4.60
CA HIS A 143 -5.28 1.46 -3.36
C HIS A 143 -6.74 1.21 -2.98
N HIS A 144 -6.99 0.90 -1.70
CA HIS A 144 -8.37 0.76 -1.21
C HIS A 144 -8.87 2.13 -0.76
N ILE A 145 -9.93 2.63 -1.38
CA ILE A 145 -10.54 3.93 -1.08
C ILE A 145 -11.02 3.97 0.37
N ILE A 146 -11.75 2.94 0.79
CA ILE A 146 -12.07 2.64 2.19
C ILE A 146 -11.11 1.54 2.65
N PRO A 147 -10.31 1.77 3.71
CA PRO A 147 -9.35 0.77 4.17
C PRO A 147 -10.01 -0.56 4.57
N ARG A 148 -9.33 -1.68 4.33
CA ARG A 148 -9.85 -3.03 4.68
C ARG A 148 -10.23 -3.17 6.15
N LYS A 149 -9.43 -2.58 7.04
CA LYS A 149 -9.70 -2.54 8.50
C LYS A 149 -11.02 -1.84 8.86
N HIS A 150 -11.58 -1.05 7.95
CA HIS A 150 -12.86 -0.36 8.09
C HIS A 150 -13.96 -0.99 7.22
N GLY A 151 -13.82 -2.28 6.88
CA GLY A 151 -14.83 -3.03 6.14
C GLY A 151 -14.81 -2.85 4.62
N GLY A 152 -13.81 -2.16 4.07
CA GLY A 152 -13.70 -1.94 2.62
C GLY A 152 -13.49 -3.22 1.78
N GLU A 153 -13.14 -4.35 2.40
CA GLU A 153 -12.95 -5.62 1.69
C GLU A 153 -14.26 -6.19 1.13
N SER A 154 -15.40 -5.97 1.80
CA SER A 154 -16.71 -6.47 1.33
C SER A 154 -17.23 -5.76 0.07
N LEU A 155 -16.64 -4.60 -0.28
CA LEU A 155 -17.00 -3.81 -1.45
C LEU A 155 -16.30 -4.28 -2.75
N GLY A 156 -15.38 -5.25 -2.63
CA GLY A 156 -14.64 -5.82 -3.75
C GLY A 156 -13.89 -4.77 -4.58
N ASN A 157 -13.90 -4.94 -5.91
CA ASN A 157 -13.15 -4.09 -6.83
C ASN A 157 -13.63 -2.64 -6.90
N ARG A 158 -14.89 -2.35 -6.54
CA ARG A 158 -15.45 -0.98 -6.56
C ARG A 158 -14.77 -0.05 -5.57
N ASN A 159 -14.12 -0.61 -4.57
CA ASN A 159 -13.38 0.10 -3.55
C ASN A 159 -11.89 0.27 -3.91
N ILE A 160 -11.51 0.02 -5.16
CA ILE A 160 -10.11 0.05 -5.61
C ILE A 160 -9.90 1.17 -6.62
N VAL A 161 -8.85 1.97 -6.39
CA VAL A 161 -8.35 2.98 -7.33
C VAL A 161 -6.90 2.68 -7.70
N ILE A 162 -6.56 2.86 -8.98
CA ILE A 162 -5.24 2.58 -9.53
C ILE A 162 -4.41 3.87 -9.60
N ILE A 163 -3.30 3.87 -8.87
CA ILE A 163 -2.44 5.05 -8.69
C ILE A 163 -0.97 4.68 -8.76
N CYS A 164 -0.08 5.66 -8.94
CA CYS A 164 1.36 5.39 -8.96
C CYS A 164 1.88 5.17 -7.53
N ALA A 165 3.07 4.58 -7.41
CA ALA A 165 3.65 4.27 -6.11
C ALA A 165 3.90 5.54 -5.26
N ASN A 166 4.28 6.65 -5.89
CA ASN A 166 4.44 7.94 -5.20
C ASN A 166 3.13 8.40 -4.56
N CYS A 167 2.05 8.50 -5.36
CA CYS A 167 0.74 8.92 -4.85
C CYS A 167 0.21 7.98 -3.77
N HIS A 168 0.41 6.66 -3.95
CA HIS A 168 0.03 5.68 -2.93
C HIS A 168 0.75 5.90 -1.59
N ARG A 169 2.05 6.22 -1.62
CA ARG A 169 2.81 6.55 -0.41
C ARG A 169 2.34 7.84 0.24
N ILE A 170 2.06 8.87 -0.55
CA ILE A 170 1.55 10.15 -0.05
C ILE A 170 0.20 9.96 0.64
N LEU A 171 -0.77 9.30 0.00
CA LEU A 171 -2.07 8.98 0.62
C LEU A 171 -1.91 8.26 1.97
N THR A 172 -0.97 7.32 2.05
CA THR A 172 -0.79 6.50 3.24
C THR A 172 -0.06 7.24 4.37
N ARG A 173 0.94 8.08 4.04
CA ARG A 173 1.84 8.68 5.04
C ARG A 173 1.51 10.13 5.40
N ALA A 174 0.87 10.88 4.49
CA ALA A 174 0.40 12.25 4.71
C ALA A 174 -1.10 12.28 5.05
N ASN A 175 -1.58 11.28 5.80
CA ASN A 175 -3.01 11.07 6.04
C ASN A 175 -3.70 12.25 6.76
N ASN A 176 -2.97 13.02 7.56
CA ASN A 176 -3.48 14.24 8.18
C ASN A 176 -3.89 15.27 7.12
N ILE A 177 -3.03 15.55 6.14
CA ILE A 177 -3.32 16.49 5.05
C ILE A 177 -4.47 15.95 4.18
N ILE A 178 -4.47 14.65 3.86
CA ILE A 178 -5.57 14.06 3.11
C ILE A 178 -6.91 14.17 3.86
N ASN A 179 -6.90 14.03 5.19
CA ASN A 179 -8.09 14.22 6.01
C ASN A 179 -8.58 15.67 6.02
N GLU A 180 -7.67 16.66 6.02
CA GLU A 180 -8.04 18.08 5.89
C GLU A 180 -8.76 18.34 4.57
N PHE A 181 -8.26 17.79 3.46
CA PHE A 181 -8.95 17.85 2.17
C PHE A 181 -10.30 17.12 2.18
N LEU A 182 -10.43 16.01 2.92
CA LEU A 182 -11.71 15.32 3.09
C LEU A 182 -12.70 16.20 3.86
N GLU A 183 -12.28 16.86 4.93
CA GLU A 183 -13.12 17.79 5.67
C GLU A 183 -13.54 19.01 4.84
N GLU A 184 -12.62 19.55 4.03
CA GLU A 184 -12.93 20.62 3.06
C GLU A 184 -13.98 20.13 2.05
N PHE A 185 -13.74 18.96 1.44
CA PHE A 185 -14.66 18.36 0.47
C PHE A 185 -16.06 18.16 1.05
N LEU A 186 -16.17 17.60 2.25
CA LEU A 186 -17.46 17.29 2.87
C LEU A 186 -18.32 18.53 3.10
N LYS A 187 -17.70 19.70 3.32
CA LYS A 187 -18.38 21.00 3.49
C LYS A 187 -18.64 21.72 2.17
N SER A 188 -17.96 21.32 1.10
CA SER A 188 -18.01 22.00 -0.21
C SER A 188 -19.28 21.66 -1.02
N GLU A 189 -19.55 22.47 -2.04
CA GLU A 189 -20.57 22.18 -3.07
C GLU A 189 -20.30 20.88 -3.85
N ASN A 190 -19.05 20.41 -3.89
CA ASN A 190 -18.66 19.19 -4.60
C ASN A 190 -19.17 17.93 -3.90
N ASN A 191 -19.59 18.02 -2.64
CA ASN A 191 -20.24 16.92 -1.94
C ASN A 191 -21.76 17.00 -2.13
N PRO A 192 -22.37 16.13 -2.98
CA PRO A 192 -23.81 16.16 -3.21
C PRO A 192 -24.63 15.80 -1.96
N TYR A 193 -23.99 15.23 -0.94
CA TYR A 193 -24.62 14.85 0.33
C TYR A 193 -24.37 15.85 1.46
N ARG A 194 -23.75 17.01 1.20
CA ARG A 194 -23.32 17.97 2.24
C ARG A 194 -24.42 18.40 3.22
N LYS A 195 -25.69 18.43 2.79
CA LYS A 195 -26.83 18.76 3.69
C LYS A 195 -27.01 17.75 4.82
N TYR A 196 -26.55 16.52 4.62
CA TYR A 196 -26.71 15.39 5.54
C TYR A 196 -25.37 14.96 6.13
N ILE A 197 -24.31 14.95 5.32
CA ILE A 197 -22.98 14.44 5.66
C ILE A 197 -21.95 15.52 5.31
N ASP A 198 -21.57 16.31 6.31
CA ASP A 198 -20.66 17.47 6.23
C ASP A 198 -19.39 17.29 7.09
N THR A 199 -19.28 16.16 7.79
CA THR A 199 -18.20 15.87 8.73
C THR A 199 -17.77 14.41 8.62
N VAL A 200 -16.50 14.14 8.91
CA VAL A 200 -15.94 12.78 8.91
C VAL A 200 -16.69 11.88 9.89
N LYS A 201 -17.09 12.41 11.06
CA LYS A 201 -17.86 11.66 12.06
C LYS A 201 -19.21 11.18 11.52
N LYS A 202 -19.95 12.04 10.79
CA LYS A 202 -21.22 11.63 10.16
C LYS A 202 -20.96 10.61 9.05
N LEU A 203 -19.94 10.83 8.22
CA LEU A 203 -19.53 9.87 7.19
C LEU A 203 -19.23 8.49 7.79
N ASP A 204 -18.53 8.44 8.93
CA ASP A 204 -18.16 7.19 9.62
C ASP A 204 -19.35 6.41 10.17
N GLN A 205 -20.50 7.05 10.37
CA GLN A 205 -21.73 6.40 10.83
C GLN A 205 -22.52 5.74 9.70
N GLU A 206 -22.20 6.07 8.45
CA GLU A 206 -22.92 5.57 7.27
C GLU A 206 -22.56 4.12 6.91
N SER A 207 -23.45 3.51 6.11
CA SER A 207 -23.17 2.21 5.48
C SER A 207 -21.95 2.29 4.54
N ASN A 208 -21.25 1.16 4.36
CA ASN A 208 -20.08 1.11 3.46
C ASN A 208 -20.41 1.48 2.02
N ILE A 209 -21.66 1.27 1.57
CA ILE A 209 -22.11 1.65 0.22
C ILE A 209 -22.21 3.17 0.10
N VAL A 210 -22.86 3.83 1.07
CA VAL A 210 -22.97 5.30 1.10
C VAL A 210 -21.60 5.95 1.24
N LYS A 211 -20.77 5.44 2.15
CA LYS A 211 -19.37 5.85 2.29
C LYS A 211 -18.62 5.75 0.98
N LEU A 212 -18.72 4.62 0.28
CA LEU A 212 -18.02 4.44 -0.97
C LEU A 212 -18.45 5.52 -1.97
N ASN A 213 -19.74 5.73 -2.17
CA ASN A 213 -20.24 6.74 -3.11
C ASN A 213 -19.71 8.15 -2.83
N ILE A 214 -19.64 8.54 -1.55
CA ILE A 214 -19.09 9.84 -1.14
C ILE A 214 -17.58 9.87 -1.39
N MET A 215 -16.87 8.81 -0.99
CA MET A 215 -15.43 8.72 -1.17
C MET A 215 -15.02 8.66 -2.65
N LEU A 216 -15.82 8.10 -3.54
CA LEU A 216 -15.59 8.17 -4.99
C LEU A 216 -15.51 9.63 -5.45
N ARG A 217 -16.48 10.46 -5.05
CA ARG A 217 -16.51 11.90 -5.35
C ARG A 217 -15.35 12.64 -4.70
N PHE A 218 -15.00 12.26 -3.47
CA PHE A 218 -13.81 12.81 -2.83
C PHE A 218 -12.53 12.51 -3.63
N TYR A 219 -12.38 11.31 -4.19
CA TYR A 219 -11.21 10.96 -5.01
C TYR A 219 -11.19 11.71 -6.35
N ASP A 220 -12.34 12.02 -6.94
CA ASP A 220 -12.43 12.92 -8.10
C ASP A 220 -11.92 14.32 -7.71
N TYR A 221 -12.49 14.89 -6.66
CA TYR A 221 -12.07 16.19 -6.11
C TYR A 221 -10.58 16.21 -5.76
N LEU A 222 -10.07 15.15 -5.13
CA LEU A 222 -8.66 15.02 -4.74
C LEU A 222 -7.76 14.93 -5.96
N SER A 223 -8.20 14.26 -7.03
CA SER A 223 -7.45 14.19 -8.28
C SER A 223 -7.35 15.55 -8.96
N ASP A 224 -8.45 16.32 -8.97
CA ASP A 224 -8.50 17.64 -9.60
C ASP A 224 -7.67 18.67 -8.81
N ASN A 225 -7.55 18.48 -7.50
CA ASN A 225 -6.76 19.32 -6.60
C ASN A 225 -5.38 18.75 -6.27
N TRP A 226 -4.91 17.72 -6.98
CA TRP A 226 -3.73 16.97 -6.57
C TRP A 226 -2.46 17.83 -6.55
N SER A 227 -2.29 18.77 -7.46
CA SER A 227 -1.14 19.69 -7.45
C SER A 227 -1.09 20.52 -6.16
N LYS A 228 -2.23 21.04 -5.69
CA LYS A 228 -2.36 21.76 -4.42
C LYS A 228 -2.00 20.87 -3.22
N VAL A 229 -2.43 19.61 -3.24
CA VAL A 229 -2.03 18.63 -2.22
C VAL A 229 -0.51 18.48 -2.19
N LEU A 230 0.13 18.33 -3.36
CA LEU A 230 1.58 18.18 -3.44
C LEU A 230 2.35 19.41 -2.95
N GLU A 231 1.82 20.62 -3.17
CA GLU A 231 2.39 21.87 -2.64
C GLU A 231 2.33 21.90 -1.11
N ILE A 232 1.15 21.68 -0.52
CA ILE A 232 0.98 21.66 0.94
C ILE A 232 1.85 20.57 1.59
N VAL A 233 1.93 19.40 0.97
CA VAL A 233 2.77 18.29 1.45
C VAL A 233 4.27 18.63 1.41
N ARG A 234 4.72 19.49 0.48
CA ARG A 234 6.10 19.98 0.47
C ARG A 234 6.35 20.98 1.60
N GLU A 235 5.39 21.85 1.86
CA GLU A 235 5.48 22.90 2.88
C GLU A 235 5.37 22.36 4.30
N SER A 236 4.52 21.35 4.54
CA SER A 236 4.23 20.80 5.88
C SER A 236 5.41 20.13 6.58
N VAL A 237 6.56 20.05 5.93
CA VAL A 237 7.78 19.41 6.43
C VAL A 237 8.81 20.46 6.88
N TYR A 238 8.58 21.74 6.55
CA TYR A 238 9.37 22.89 7.01
C TYR A 238 8.69 23.54 8.22
#